data_AF-A0A1Q6X8H1-F1
#
_entry.id   AF-A0A1Q6X8H1-F1
#
_cell.length_a   1.000
_cell.length_b   1.000
_cell.length_c   1.000
_cell.angle_alpha   90.00
_cell.angle_beta   90.00
_cell.angle_gamma   90.00
#
_symmetry.space_group_name_H-M   'P 1'
#
loop_
_entity.id
_entity.type
_entity.pdbx_description
1 polymer ?
#
loop_
_entity_poly.entity_id
_entity_poly.type
_entity_poly.pdbx_seq_one_letter_code
_entity_poly.pdbx_strand_id
1 'polypeptide(L)'
;MKVLATLLLSLSIPGSHFAAPARVPVDRTHKQQQAHTGGRWYLAENGHAVYCYGPVRLVTQAQGGLQRVATFCLDNQLMVPLKD
;
A
#
# COMPACT_ATOMS: atom_id res chain seq x y z
N MET A 1 -36.77 29.77 33.52
CA MET A 1 -36.30 29.74 32.11
C MET A 1 -34.77 29.64 31.95
N LYS A 2 -34.01 29.14 32.94
CA LYS A 2 -32.53 29.06 32.86
C LYS A 2 -31.98 27.61 32.81
N VAL A 3 -32.82 26.62 33.13
CA VAL A 3 -32.41 25.21 33.29
C VAL A 3 -32.38 24.45 31.95
N LEU A 4 -33.20 24.85 30.97
CA LEU A 4 -33.15 24.23 29.63
C LEU A 4 -31.90 24.62 28.85
N ALA A 5 -31.37 25.83 29.04
CA ALA A 5 -30.20 26.31 28.31
C ALA A 5 -28.93 25.52 28.65
N THR A 6 -28.82 24.99 29.87
CA THR A 6 -27.64 24.22 30.30
C THR A 6 -27.63 22.78 29.77
N LEU A 7 -28.79 22.23 29.38
CA LEU A 7 -28.90 20.85 28.87
C LEU A 7 -28.51 20.73 27.38
N LEU A 8 -28.61 21.82 26.64
CA LEU A 8 -28.25 21.87 25.21
C LEU A 8 -26.73 21.95 24.98
N LEU A 9 -25.96 22.47 25.94
CA LEU A 9 -24.49 22.59 25.82
C LEU A 9 -23.74 21.27 26.05
N SER A 10 -24.36 20.26 26.66
CA SER A 10 -23.70 18.97 26.90
C SER A 10 -23.68 18.04 25.68
N LEU A 11 -24.40 18.38 24.60
CA LEU A 11 -24.47 17.54 23.38
C LEU A 11 -23.38 17.85 22.36
N SER A 12 -22.58 18.90 22.54
CA SER A 12 -21.54 19.32 21.60
C SER A 12 -20.15 18.80 21.98
N ILE A 13 -20.04 17.54 22.40
CA ILE A 13 -18.74 16.88 22.50
C ILE A 13 -18.42 16.34 21.10
N PRO A 14 -17.50 16.96 20.33
CA PRO A 14 -17.09 16.41 19.05
C PRO A 14 -16.55 15.00 19.30
N GLY A 15 -17.16 14.01 18.64
CA GLY A 15 -16.81 12.62 18.80
C GLY A 15 -15.30 12.46 18.65
N SER A 16 -14.67 11.84 19.65
CA SER A 16 -13.26 11.45 19.57
C SER A 16 -13.10 10.55 18.37
N HIS A 17 -12.58 11.11 17.27
CA HIS A 17 -12.15 10.31 16.12
C HIS A 17 -11.03 9.41 16.64
N PHE A 18 -11.36 8.16 16.94
CA PHE A 18 -10.37 7.14 17.25
C PHE A 18 -9.44 7.07 16.05
N ALA A 19 -8.23 7.60 16.21
CA ALA A 19 -7.18 7.43 15.22
C ALA A 19 -7.05 5.93 14.97
N ALA A 20 -7.15 5.52 13.70
CA ALA A 20 -6.91 4.13 13.36
C ALA A 20 -5.55 3.72 13.95
N PRO A 21 -5.46 2.54 14.60
CA PRO A 21 -4.22 2.12 15.22
C PRO A 21 -3.11 2.16 14.18
N ALA A 22 -2.00 2.79 14.53
CA ALA A 22 -0.82 2.85 13.68
C ALA A 22 -0.45 1.41 13.30
N ARG A 23 -0.65 1.06 12.02
CA ARG A 23 -0.20 -0.23 11.50
C ARG A 23 1.32 -0.19 11.50
N VAL A 24 1.94 -0.93 12.41
CA VAL A 24 3.38 -1.15 12.38
C VAL A 24 3.70 -1.83 11.05
N PRO A 25 4.63 -1.29 10.23
CA PRO A 25 5.09 -1.99 9.05
C PRO A 25 5.62 -3.36 9.47
N VAL A 26 4.93 -4.43 9.05
CA VAL A 26 5.44 -5.78 9.25
C VAL A 26 6.55 -5.96 8.25
N ASP A 27 7.79 -5.93 8.72
CA ASP A 27 8.93 -6.22 7.87
C ASP A 27 8.98 -7.73 7.58
N ARG A 28 8.35 -8.14 6.48
CA ARG A 28 8.40 -9.52 5.99
C ARG A 28 9.74 -9.89 5.37
N THR A 29 10.67 -8.94 5.27
CA THR A 29 12.01 -9.13 4.68
C THR A 29 12.89 -10.12 5.48
N HIS A 30 12.47 -10.56 6.68
CA HIS A 30 13.22 -11.52 7.48
C HIS A 30 13.20 -12.98 6.97
N LYS A 31 12.39 -13.31 5.96
CA LYS A 31 12.61 -14.56 5.22
C LYS A 31 13.67 -14.28 4.16
N GLN A 32 14.91 -14.55 4.55
CA GLN A 32 16.12 -14.71 3.75
C GLN A 32 15.85 -15.35 2.36
N GLN A 33 15.31 -14.57 1.43
CA GLN A 33 15.18 -14.93 0.03
C GLN A 33 16.51 -14.55 -0.59
N GLN A 34 17.18 -15.55 -1.15
CA GLN A 34 18.50 -15.47 -1.77
C GLN A 34 18.69 -14.08 -2.39
N ALA A 35 19.63 -13.31 -1.85
CA ALA A 35 19.89 -11.95 -2.27
C ALA A 35 20.31 -11.95 -3.73
N HIS A 36 19.34 -11.88 -4.64
CA HIS A 36 19.57 -11.64 -6.05
C HIS A 36 20.14 -10.22 -6.12
N THR A 37 21.45 -10.13 -6.31
CA THR A 37 22.15 -8.86 -6.41
C THR A 37 21.70 -8.14 -7.68
N GLY A 38 21.40 -6.83 -7.56
CA GLY A 38 21.05 -5.98 -8.71
C GLY A 38 19.56 -5.69 -8.92
N GLY A 39 18.67 -6.08 -8.01
CA GLY A 39 17.26 -5.68 -8.06
C GLY A 39 17.00 -4.21 -7.69
N ARG A 40 15.81 -3.72 -8.04
CA ARG A 40 15.34 -2.37 -7.78
C ARG A 40 14.00 -2.41 -7.05
N TRP A 41 13.75 -1.40 -6.23
CA TRP A 41 12.44 -1.16 -5.63
C TRP A 41 11.52 -0.46 -6.62
N TYR A 42 10.27 -0.90 -6.68
CA TYR A 42 9.20 -0.29 -7.48
C TYR A 42 7.94 -0.13 -6.63
N LEU A 43 7.10 0.83 -7.00
CA LEU A 43 5.76 0.97 -6.45
C LEU A 43 4.81 0.09 -7.28
N ALA A 44 4.19 -0.91 -6.66
CA ALA A 44 3.17 -1.73 -7.29
C ALA A 44 1.85 -0.95 -7.44
N GLU A 45 1.04 -1.33 -8.42
CA GLU A 45 -0.24 -0.66 -8.72
C GLU A 45 -1.21 -0.63 -7.53
N ASN A 46 -1.19 -1.67 -6.70
CA ASN A 46 -1.97 -1.77 -5.46
C ASN A 46 -1.36 -1.00 -4.27
N GLY A 47 -0.28 -0.23 -4.47
CA GLY A 47 0.24 0.74 -3.51
C GLY A 47 1.26 0.23 -2.49
N HIS A 48 1.88 -0.95 -2.68
CA HIS A 48 3.01 -1.39 -1.86
C HIS A 48 4.33 -1.37 -2.63
N ALA A 49 5.44 -1.24 -1.91
CA ALA A 49 6.78 -1.33 -2.49
C ALA A 49 7.14 -2.81 -2.72
N VAL A 50 7.66 -3.11 -3.91
CA VAL A 50 8.15 -4.45 -4.30
C VAL A 50 9.60 -4.36 -4.76
N TYR A 51 10.42 -5.34 -4.37
CA TYR A 51 11.79 -5.46 -4.87
C TYR A 51 11.83 -6.49 -5.99
N CYS A 52 12.29 -6.09 -7.17
CA CYS A 52 12.36 -6.97 -8.34
C CYS A 52 13.73 -6.92 -9.00
N TYR A 53 14.22 -8.08 -9.43
CA TYR A 53 15.55 -8.26 -10.06
C TYR A 53 15.46 -8.52 -11.57
N GLY A 54 14.26 -8.61 -12.12
CA GLY A 54 14.02 -8.68 -13.56
C GLY A 54 13.86 -7.32 -14.26
N PRO A 55 13.84 -7.32 -15.60
CA PRO A 55 13.54 -6.14 -16.39
C PRO A 55 12.10 -5.67 -16.21
N VAL A 56 11.87 -4.37 -16.45
CA VAL A 56 10.52 -3.81 -16.62
C VAL A 56 10.10 -3.98 -18.08
N ARG A 57 8.87 -4.42 -18.32
CA ARG A 57 8.30 -4.63 -19.65
C ARG A 57 6.93 -3.95 -19.75
N LEU A 58 6.55 -3.61 -20.97
CA LEU A 58 5.17 -3.24 -21.30
C LEU A 58 4.46 -4.50 -21.80
N VAL A 59 3.30 -4.80 -21.21
CA VAL A 59 2.44 -5.92 -21.61
C VAL A 59 1.08 -5.40 -22.05
N THR A 60 0.47 -6.06 -23.02
CA THR A 60 -0.88 -5.69 -23.49
C THR A 60 -1.92 -6.13 -22.47
N GLN A 61 -2.82 -5.22 -22.11
CA GLN A 61 -3.97 -5.52 -21.28
C GLN A 61 -5.13 -6.05 -22.13
N ALA A 62 -6.00 -6.87 -21.53
CA ALA A 62 -7.18 -7.44 -22.19
C ALA A 62 -8.14 -6.37 -22.74
N GLN A 63 -8.18 -5.18 -22.13
CA GLN A 63 -9.08 -4.09 -22.49
C GLN A 63 -8.50 -3.14 -23.56
N GLY A 64 -7.34 -3.46 -24.13
CA GLY A 64 -6.63 -2.57 -25.03
C GLY A 64 -5.90 -1.47 -24.27
N GLY A 65 -4.64 -1.75 -23.92
CA GLY A 65 -3.79 -0.83 -23.18
C GLY A 65 -2.42 -1.44 -22.95
N LEU A 66 -1.46 -0.64 -22.51
CA LEU A 66 -0.13 -1.11 -22.12
C LEU A 66 0.03 -0.97 -20.61
N GLN A 67 0.36 -2.06 -19.93
CA GLN A 67 0.70 -2.08 -18.51
C GLN A 67 2.22 -2.18 -18.35
N ARG A 68 2.81 -1.32 -17.52
CA ARG A 68 4.19 -1.51 -17.04
C ARG A 68 4.20 -2.59 -15.97
N VAL A 69 5.01 -3.63 -16.18
CA VAL A 69 5.20 -4.73 -15.24
C VAL A 69 6.67 -4.93 -14.93
N ALA A 70 7.02 -5.10 -13.65
CA ALA A 70 8.31 -5.65 -13.25
C ALA A 70 8.24 -7.17 -13.25
N THR A 71 9.30 -7.82 -13.72
CA THR A 71 9.41 -9.29 -13.67
C THR A 71 10.35 -9.74 -12.55
N PHE A 72 10.15 -10.97 -12.09
CA PHE A 72 10.99 -11.63 -11.09
C PHE A 72 11.16 -10.77 -9.82
N CYS A 73 10.12 -10.76 -8.97
CA CYS A 73 10.08 -10.03 -7.71
C CYS A 73 10.22 -10.96 -6.49
N LEU A 74 10.52 -10.38 -5.33
CA LEU A 74 10.48 -11.10 -4.05
C LEU A 74 9.12 -11.79 -3.84
N ASP A 75 9.09 -12.76 -2.93
CA ASP A 75 7.90 -13.60 -2.68
C ASP A 75 7.41 -14.39 -3.90
N ASN A 76 8.34 -14.77 -4.79
CA ASN A 76 8.07 -15.62 -5.96
C ASN A 76 7.06 -15.01 -6.95
N GLN A 77 6.91 -13.68 -6.94
CA GLN A 77 6.02 -13.00 -7.87
C GLN A 77 6.69 -12.85 -9.25
N LEU A 78 6.17 -13.55 -10.26
CA LEU A 78 6.74 -13.56 -11.61
C LEU A 78 6.55 -12.25 -12.37
N MET A 79 5.38 -11.60 -12.19
CA MET A 79 5.03 -10.33 -12.80
C MET A 79 4.23 -9.49 -11.81
N VAL A 80 4.68 -8.25 -11.58
CA VAL A 80 3.99 -7.28 -10.73
C VAL A 80 3.66 -6.03 -11.56
N PRO A 81 2.37 -5.67 -11.68
CA PRO A 81 1.95 -4.40 -12.25
C PRO A 81 2.51 -3.23 -11.44
N LEU A 82 3.19 -2.32 -12.12
CA LEU A 82 3.75 -1.13 -11.51
C LEU A 82 2.77 0.03 -11.56
N LYS A 83 2.79 0.85 -10.52
CA LYS A 83 2.28 2.20 -10.57
C LYS A 83 3.25 3.03 -11.40
N ASP A 84 2.73 3.82 -12.34
CA ASP A 84 3.52 4.59 -13.29
C ASP A 84 4.60 5.47 -12.65
#